data_AF-A0A8D8CD33-F1
#
_entry.id   AF-A0A8D8CD33-F1
#
_cell.length_a   1.000
_cell.length_b   1.000
_cell.length_c   1.000
_cell.angle_alpha   90.00
_cell.angle_beta   90.00
_cell.angle_gamma   90.00
#
_symmetry.space_group_name_H-M   'P 1'
#
loop_
_entity.id
_entity.type
_entity.pdbx_description
1 polymer ?
#
loop_
_entity_poly.entity_id
_entity_poly.type
_entity_poly.pdbx_seq_one_letter_code
_entity_poly.pdbx_strand_id
1 'polypeptide(L)'
;MAGMDRFLRFFIKFHGYAIALLSILFALVSVLFTRLNYHYPLEEWYNFRFSGIPMLILGAAWIMASVILVVGVFKENTRLIYPYGVVFVLELATLILRDVYLLVAGKDWDEMVFINVSVVLLLFIIPYIALSLLALLKLIEVDPIMPKSRSDNFVRFDNTQTNTEA
;
A
#
# COMPACT_ATOMS: atom_id res chain seq x y z
N MET A 1 -9.26 23.23 -19.70
CA MET A 1 -8.34 22.13 -19.33
C MET A 1 -8.24 21.87 -17.82
N ALA A 2 -8.62 22.80 -16.93
CA ALA A 2 -8.62 22.58 -15.46
C ALA A 2 -9.49 21.42 -14.93
N GLY A 3 -10.38 20.84 -15.75
CA GLY A 3 -11.22 19.71 -15.35
C GLY A 3 -10.48 18.36 -15.35
N MET A 4 -9.48 18.20 -16.21
CA MET A 4 -8.72 16.94 -16.36
C MET A 4 -7.87 16.66 -15.11
N ASP A 5 -7.22 17.69 -14.56
CA ASP A 5 -6.35 17.57 -13.39
C ASP A 5 -7.15 17.24 -12.12
N ARG A 6 -8.37 17.81 -11.99
CA ARG A 6 -9.26 17.56 -10.85
C ARG A 6 -9.85 16.15 -10.88
N PHE A 7 -10.24 15.67 -12.06
CA PHE A 7 -10.73 14.30 -12.24
C PHE A 7 -9.62 13.27 -11.98
N LEU A 8 -8.43 13.50 -12.52
CA LEU A 8 -7.28 12.61 -12.32
C LEU A 8 -6.89 12.51 -10.84
N ARG A 9 -6.83 13.64 -10.12
CA ARG A 9 -6.63 13.66 -8.66
C ARG A 9 -7.67 12.81 -7.94
N PHE A 10 -8.95 13.04 -8.23
CA PHE A 10 -10.05 12.29 -7.62
C PHE A 10 -9.90 10.78 -7.87
N PHE A 11 -9.62 10.39 -9.11
CA PHE A 11 -9.45 9.01 -9.52
C PHE A 11 -8.31 8.31 -8.77
N ILE A 12 -7.13 8.94 -8.69
CA ILE A 12 -5.96 8.39 -7.98
C ILE A 12 -6.26 8.23 -6.48
N LYS A 13 -6.90 9.23 -5.85
CA LYS A 13 -7.28 9.13 -4.44
C LYS A 13 -8.32 8.05 -4.18
N PHE A 14 -9.32 7.94 -5.06
CA PHE A 14 -10.32 6.89 -4.99
C PHE A 14 -9.68 5.51 -5.00
N HIS A 15 -8.68 5.29 -5.86
CA HIS A 15 -7.92 4.04 -5.91
C HIS A 15 -7.15 3.78 -4.61
N GLY A 16 -6.49 4.81 -4.05
CA GLY A 16 -5.84 4.72 -2.74
C GLY A 16 -6.79 4.29 -1.61
N TYR A 17 -8.00 4.88 -1.55
CA TYR A 17 -9.02 4.48 -0.58
C TYR A 17 -9.57 3.08 -0.84
N ALA A 18 -9.87 2.74 -2.10
CA ALA A 18 -10.40 1.44 -2.48
C ALA A 18 -9.42 0.32 -2.11
N ILE A 19 -8.13 0.50 -2.42
CA ILE A 19 -7.07 -0.43 -2.03
C ILE A 19 -7.04 -0.60 -0.51
N ALA A 20 -7.06 0.49 0.26
CA ALA A 20 -7.03 0.40 1.72
C ALA A 20 -8.25 -0.34 2.30
N LEU A 21 -9.46 -0.03 1.82
CA LEU A 21 -10.70 -0.65 2.30
C LEU A 21 -10.77 -2.13 1.93
N LEU A 22 -10.38 -2.50 0.70
CA LEU A 22 -10.32 -3.88 0.28
C LEU A 22 -9.28 -4.66 1.08
N SER A 23 -8.10 -4.08 1.34
CA SER A 23 -7.07 -4.72 2.17
C SER A 23 -7.53 -4.96 3.60
N ILE A 24 -8.29 -4.03 4.20
CA ILE A 24 -8.94 -4.26 5.51
C ILE A 24 -9.91 -5.43 5.44
N LEU A 25 -10.79 -5.44 4.43
CA LEU A 25 -11.78 -6.51 4.26
C LEU A 25 -11.09 -7.88 4.11
N PHE A 26 -10.11 -7.99 3.22
CA PHE A 26 -9.36 -9.23 3.00
C PHE A 26 -8.60 -9.68 4.25
N ALA A 27 -7.99 -8.75 4.99
CA ALA A 27 -7.30 -9.07 6.25
C ALA A 27 -8.28 -9.55 7.33
N LEU A 28 -9.48 -8.95 7.43
CA LEU A 28 -10.51 -9.39 8.38
C LEU A 28 -11.03 -10.79 8.04
N VAL A 29 -11.37 -11.04 6.77
CA VAL A 29 -11.82 -12.36 6.30
C VAL A 29 -10.75 -13.41 6.58
N SER A 30 -9.51 -13.09 6.26
CA SER A 30 -8.33 -13.93 6.51
C SER A 30 -8.19 -14.31 7.98
N VAL A 31 -8.20 -13.31 8.88
CA VAL A 31 -8.10 -13.52 10.33
C VAL A 31 -9.26 -14.37 10.85
N LEU A 32 -10.49 -14.09 10.39
CA LEU A 32 -11.67 -14.85 10.79
C LEU A 32 -11.57 -16.31 10.34
N PHE A 33 -11.15 -16.54 9.09
CA PHE A 33 -10.98 -17.88 8.54
C PHE A 33 -9.94 -18.69 9.32
N THR A 34 -8.80 -18.08 9.66
CA THR A 34 -7.77 -18.71 10.50
C THR A 34 -8.29 -19.04 11.90
N ARG A 35 -9.13 -18.18 12.50
CA ARG A 35 -9.73 -18.44 13.82
C ARG A 35 -10.73 -19.59 13.79
N LEU A 36 -11.54 -19.68 12.74
CA LEU A 36 -12.53 -20.75 12.59
C LEU A 36 -11.87 -22.11 12.29
N ASN A 37 -10.72 -22.11 11.62
CA ASN A 37 -9.97 -23.31 11.24
C ASN A 37 -8.68 -23.47 12.08
N TYR A 38 -8.76 -23.23 13.39
CA TYR A 38 -7.57 -23.21 14.27
C TYR A 38 -6.84 -24.56 14.39
N HIS A 39 -7.46 -25.67 13.99
CA HIS A 39 -6.79 -26.97 13.92
C HIS A 39 -5.86 -27.02 12.71
N TYR A 40 -4.67 -26.46 12.89
CA TYR A 40 -3.59 -26.55 11.92
C TYR A 40 -2.62 -27.67 12.34
N PRO A 41 -2.59 -28.81 11.64
CA PRO A 41 -1.66 -29.89 11.97
C PRO A 41 -0.22 -29.38 11.79
N LEU A 42 0.67 -29.74 12.74
CA LEU A 42 2.08 -29.32 12.73
C LEU A 42 2.82 -29.73 11.45
N GLU A 43 2.33 -30.75 10.74
CA GLU A 43 2.87 -31.26 9.49
C GLU A 43 2.74 -30.27 8.31
N GLU A 44 1.86 -29.27 8.41
CA GLU A 44 1.64 -28.30 7.34
C GLU A 44 2.28 -26.91 7.60
N TRP A 45 3.23 -26.79 8.53
CA TRP A 45 3.80 -25.52 8.99
C TRP A 45 4.32 -24.57 7.89
N TYR A 46 4.52 -25.10 6.68
CA TYR A 46 4.87 -24.34 5.49
C TYR A 46 3.80 -23.32 5.03
N ASN A 47 2.51 -23.49 5.34
CA ASN A 47 1.51 -22.44 5.09
C ASN A 47 1.39 -21.43 6.24
N PHE A 48 2.46 -21.18 6.99
CA PHE A 48 2.50 -20.19 8.08
C PHE A 48 1.95 -18.80 7.67
N ARG A 49 2.00 -18.45 6.38
CA ARG A 49 1.41 -17.22 5.85
C ARG A 49 -0.13 -17.20 5.92
N PHE A 50 -0.78 -18.35 5.76
CA PHE A 50 -2.23 -18.47 5.65
C PHE A 50 -2.91 -19.07 6.89
N SER A 51 -2.13 -19.51 7.88
CA SER A 51 -2.67 -20.14 9.09
C SER A 51 -1.88 -19.78 10.35
N GLY A 52 -2.46 -20.10 11.51
CA GLY A 52 -1.82 -19.95 12.81
C GLY A 52 -1.52 -18.51 13.24
N ILE A 53 -0.58 -18.37 14.17
CA ILE A 53 -0.18 -17.10 14.79
C ILE A 53 0.41 -16.10 13.76
N PRO A 54 1.29 -16.50 12.82
CA PRO A 54 1.89 -15.53 11.89
C PRO A 54 0.83 -14.85 11.00
N MET A 55 -0.21 -15.58 10.57
CA MET A 55 -1.35 -15.00 9.85
C MET A 55 -2.12 -13.96 10.68
N LEU A 56 -2.29 -14.19 11.99
CA LEU A 56 -2.94 -13.21 12.87
C LEU A 56 -2.11 -11.92 13.01
N ILE A 57 -0.79 -12.06 13.18
CA ILE A 57 0.14 -10.93 13.28
C ILE A 57 0.12 -10.12 11.97
N LEU A 58 0.24 -10.81 10.84
CA LEU A 58 0.28 -10.18 9.52
C LEU A 58 -1.08 -9.57 9.14
N GLY A 59 -2.18 -10.21 9.51
CA GLY A 59 -3.54 -9.67 9.37
C GLY A 59 -3.72 -8.37 10.18
N ALA A 60 -3.25 -8.33 11.43
CA ALA A 60 -3.27 -7.11 12.23
C ALA A 60 -2.41 -5.99 11.62
N ALA A 61 -1.22 -6.33 11.12
CA ALA A 61 -0.34 -5.39 10.42
C ALA A 61 -1.01 -4.80 9.16
N TRP A 62 -1.69 -5.64 8.37
CA TRP A 62 -2.45 -5.21 7.19
C TRP A 62 -3.60 -4.26 7.54
N ILE A 63 -4.34 -4.54 8.61
CA ILE A 63 -5.43 -3.66 9.08
C ILE A 63 -4.85 -2.31 9.51
N MET A 64 -3.83 -2.31 10.36
CA MET A 64 -3.19 -1.07 10.84
C MET A 64 -2.62 -0.24 9.69
N ALA A 65 -1.85 -0.86 8.79
CA ALA A 65 -1.23 -0.17 7.67
C ALA A 65 -2.27 0.41 6.70
N SER A 66 -3.38 -0.30 6.48
CA SER A 66 -4.50 0.19 5.66
C SER A 66 -5.23 1.36 6.30
N VAL A 67 -5.45 1.34 7.62
CA VAL A 67 -6.02 2.50 8.34
C VAL A 67 -5.09 3.71 8.23
N ILE A 68 -3.79 3.51 8.40
CA ILE A 68 -2.78 4.57 8.24
C ILE A 68 -2.79 5.10 6.80
N LEU A 69 -2.96 4.24 5.78
CA LEU A 69 -3.08 4.65 4.39
C LEU A 69 -4.33 5.54 4.16
N VAL A 70 -5.49 5.19 4.73
CA VAL A 70 -6.70 6.04 4.64
C VAL A 70 -6.40 7.44 5.20
N VAL A 71 -5.77 7.52 6.37
CA VAL A 71 -5.36 8.80 6.97
C VAL A 71 -4.33 9.51 6.11
N GLY A 72 -3.40 8.78 5.48
CA GLY A 72 -2.38 9.33 4.58
C GLY A 72 -2.95 9.93 3.31
N VAL A 73 -3.94 9.27 2.68
CA VAL A 73 -4.67 9.80 1.52
C VAL A 73 -5.50 11.03 1.91
N PHE A 74 -6.15 10.98 3.07
CA PHE A 74 -6.98 12.09 3.58
C PHE A 74 -6.15 13.33 3.90
N LYS A 75 -5.05 13.16 4.65
CA LYS A 75 -4.13 14.25 5.04
C LYS A 75 -3.11 14.61 3.97
N GLU A 76 -3.09 13.91 2.84
CA GLU A 76 -2.06 14.01 1.81
C GLU A 76 -0.64 14.02 2.38
N ASN A 77 -0.34 13.03 3.22
CA ASN A 77 0.97 12.89 3.85
C ASN A 77 1.66 11.61 3.39
N THR A 78 2.72 11.75 2.60
CA THR A 78 3.51 10.62 2.08
C THR A 78 4.11 9.75 3.17
N ARG A 79 4.44 10.32 4.34
CA ARG A 79 4.96 9.56 5.48
C ARG A 79 3.98 8.51 5.99
N LEU A 80 2.68 8.77 5.84
CA LEU A 80 1.60 7.87 6.25
C LEU A 80 1.23 6.87 5.16
N ILE A 81 1.81 6.96 3.96
CA ILE A 81 1.62 5.98 2.87
C ILE A 81 2.67 4.87 2.97
N TYR A 82 3.91 5.19 3.38
CA TYR A 82 5.00 4.21 3.46
C TYR A 82 4.71 2.96 4.30
N PRO A 83 4.03 3.03 5.46
CA PRO A 83 3.73 1.82 6.24
C PRO A 83 2.97 0.76 5.43
N TYR A 84 2.03 1.17 4.57
CA TYR A 84 1.34 0.27 3.66
C TYR A 84 2.29 -0.37 2.65
N GLY A 85 3.16 0.44 2.04
CA GLY A 85 4.18 -0.06 1.11
C GLY A 85 5.14 -1.06 1.76
N VAL A 86 5.54 -0.84 3.01
CA VAL A 86 6.40 -1.78 3.77
C VAL A 86 5.69 -3.11 4.00
N VAL A 87 4.44 -3.09 4.48
CA VAL A 87 3.67 -4.33 4.69
C VAL A 87 3.44 -5.06 3.36
N PHE A 88 3.18 -4.34 2.28
CA PHE A 88 3.05 -4.90 0.94
C PHE A 88 4.33 -5.59 0.45
N VAL A 89 5.51 -5.00 0.67
CA VAL A 89 6.78 -5.65 0.29
C VAL A 89 7.08 -6.87 1.17
N LEU A 90 6.81 -6.77 2.48
CA LEU A 90 6.97 -7.90 3.40
C LEU A 90 6.06 -9.07 3.01
N GLU A 91 4.82 -8.79 2.61
CA GLU A 91 3.88 -9.78 2.09
C GLU A 91 4.48 -10.55 0.90
N LEU A 92 4.97 -9.83 -0.10
CA LEU A 92 5.58 -10.45 -1.29
C LEU A 92 6.80 -11.30 -0.90
N ALA A 93 7.64 -10.79 0.00
CA ALA A 93 8.78 -11.56 0.51
C ALA A 93 8.33 -12.85 1.21
N THR A 94 7.29 -12.80 2.04
CA THR A 94 6.77 -14.01 2.71
C THR A 94 6.20 -15.02 1.71
N LEU A 95 5.52 -14.58 0.65
CA LEU A 95 5.00 -15.47 -0.39
C LEU A 95 6.15 -16.13 -1.17
N ILE A 96 7.21 -15.38 -1.51
CA ILE A 96 8.39 -15.94 -2.19
C ILE A 96 9.09 -16.95 -1.29
N LEU A 97 9.34 -16.62 -0.02
CA LEU A 97 9.98 -17.54 0.93
C LEU A 97 9.15 -18.82 1.11
N ARG A 98 7.82 -18.71 1.14
CA ARG A 98 6.92 -19.85 1.24
C ARG A 98 7.04 -20.77 0.02
N ASP A 99 7.02 -20.21 -1.19
CA ASP A 99 7.13 -21.00 -2.43
C ASP A 99 8.52 -21.61 -2.60
N VAL A 100 9.59 -20.91 -2.21
CA VAL A 100 10.95 -21.48 -2.18
C VAL A 100 11.01 -22.66 -1.21
N TYR A 101 10.39 -22.55 -0.03
CA TYR A 101 10.32 -23.66 0.90
C TYR A 101 9.57 -24.86 0.30
N LEU A 102 8.39 -24.63 -0.29
CA LEU A 102 7.59 -25.67 -0.94
C LEU A 102 8.38 -26.41 -2.03
N LEU A 103 9.12 -25.65 -2.85
CA LEU A 103 9.97 -26.20 -3.90
C LEU A 103 11.07 -27.10 -3.32
N VAL A 104 11.75 -26.66 -2.25
CA VAL A 104 12.80 -27.45 -1.59
C VAL A 104 12.23 -28.68 -0.89
N ALA A 105 11.01 -28.58 -0.35
CA ALA A 105 10.30 -29.69 0.29
C ALA A 105 9.74 -30.72 -0.70
N GLY A 106 9.89 -30.49 -2.02
CA GLY A 106 9.40 -31.41 -3.05
C GLY A 106 7.88 -31.47 -3.15
N LYS A 107 7.19 -30.39 -2.75
CA LYS A 107 5.73 -30.28 -2.85
C LYS A 107 5.29 -30.03 -4.30
N ASP A 108 4.04 -30.38 -4.59
CA ASP A 108 3.47 -30.22 -5.92
C ASP A 108 3.32 -28.74 -6.32
N TRP A 109 3.35 -28.48 -7.62
CA TRP A 109 3.38 -27.12 -8.17
C TRP A 109 2.05 -26.37 -7.98
N ASP A 110 0.95 -27.08 -7.79
CA ASP A 110 -0.36 -26.50 -7.53
C ASP A 110 -0.46 -25.84 -6.14
N GLU A 111 0.34 -26.27 -5.17
CA GLU A 111 0.48 -25.63 -3.85
C GLU A 111 1.28 -24.31 -3.91
N MET A 112 2.04 -24.07 -4.98
CA MET A 112 2.92 -22.91 -5.15
C MET A 112 2.17 -21.75 -5.85
N VAL A 113 2.08 -20.61 -5.17
CA VAL A 113 1.26 -19.46 -5.59
C VAL A 113 1.83 -18.75 -6.82
N PHE A 114 3.14 -18.80 -7.03
CA PHE A 114 3.80 -18.21 -8.20
C PHE A 114 3.91 -19.15 -9.41
N ILE A 115 3.52 -20.42 -9.27
CA ILE A 115 3.61 -21.41 -10.35
C ILE A 115 2.21 -21.85 -10.80
N ASN A 116 1.24 -21.89 -9.89
CA ASN A 116 -0.13 -22.26 -10.22
C ASN A 116 -0.90 -21.14 -10.94
N VAL A 117 -2.19 -21.39 -11.25
CA VAL A 117 -3.05 -20.44 -11.96
C VAL A 117 -3.21 -19.07 -11.27
N SER A 118 -2.93 -18.98 -9.97
CA SER A 118 -2.98 -17.74 -9.20
C SER A 118 -1.94 -16.73 -9.65
N VAL A 119 -0.85 -17.18 -10.30
CA VAL A 119 0.20 -16.28 -10.81
C VAL A 119 -0.36 -15.25 -11.79
N VAL A 120 -1.36 -15.63 -12.59
CA VAL A 120 -2.01 -14.71 -13.53
C VAL A 120 -2.68 -13.57 -12.77
N LEU A 121 -3.43 -13.88 -11.71
CA LEU A 121 -4.06 -12.86 -10.86
C LEU A 121 -3.02 -11.97 -10.18
N LEU A 122 -1.94 -12.56 -9.65
CA LEU A 122 -0.86 -11.82 -9.01
C LEU A 122 -0.15 -10.87 -9.95
N LEU A 123 0.08 -11.27 -11.21
CA LEU A 123 0.69 -10.43 -12.24
C LEU A 123 -0.15 -9.19 -12.58
N PHE A 124 -1.46 -9.20 -12.32
CA PHE A 124 -2.30 -8.01 -12.45
C PHE A 124 -2.40 -7.21 -11.15
N ILE A 125 -2.64 -7.90 -10.02
CA ILE A 125 -2.90 -7.26 -8.73
C ILE A 125 -1.65 -6.54 -8.21
N ILE A 126 -0.48 -7.19 -8.26
CA ILE A 126 0.76 -6.65 -7.68
C ILE A 126 1.16 -5.35 -8.39
N PRO A 127 1.28 -5.30 -9.74
CA PRO A 127 1.61 -4.06 -10.42
C PRO A 127 0.54 -2.99 -10.26
N TYR A 128 -0.74 -3.37 -10.26
CA TYR A 128 -1.83 -2.42 -10.05
C TYR A 128 -1.72 -1.69 -8.70
N ILE A 129 -1.49 -2.43 -7.60
CA ILE A 129 -1.32 -1.84 -6.27
C ILE A 129 -0.06 -0.98 -6.23
N ALA A 130 1.07 -1.49 -6.74
CA ALA A 130 2.33 -0.76 -6.74
C ALA A 130 2.25 0.56 -7.53
N LEU A 131 1.71 0.52 -8.74
CA LEU A 131 1.54 1.71 -9.58
C LEU A 131 0.53 2.70 -9.00
N SER A 132 -0.55 2.22 -8.38
CA SER A 132 -1.53 3.08 -7.71
C SER A 132 -0.92 3.81 -6.51
N LEU A 133 -0.07 3.13 -5.72
CA LEU A 133 0.66 3.75 -4.62
C LEU A 133 1.69 4.77 -5.12
N LEU A 134 2.42 4.44 -6.19
CA LEU A 134 3.37 5.37 -6.81
C LEU A 134 2.67 6.61 -7.37
N ALA A 135 1.54 6.43 -8.05
CA ALA A 135 0.72 7.54 -8.54
C ALA A 135 0.22 8.42 -7.39
N LEU A 136 -0.21 7.82 -6.28
CA LEU A 136 -0.63 8.55 -5.07
C LEU A 136 0.51 9.35 -4.45
N LEU A 137 1.70 8.74 -4.31
CA LEU A 137 2.90 9.42 -3.80
C LEU A 137 3.28 10.61 -4.69
N LYS A 138 3.28 10.41 -6.02
CA LYS A 138 3.61 11.46 -6.98
C LYS A 138 2.57 12.58 -7.00
N LEU A 139 1.29 12.25 -6.90
CA LEU A 139 0.22 13.24 -6.82
C LEU A 139 0.40 14.18 -5.62
N ILE A 140 0.70 13.62 -4.44
CA ILE A 140 0.91 14.39 -3.21
C ILE A 140 2.21 15.20 -3.26
N GLU A 141 3.24 14.69 -3.94
CA GLU A 141 4.52 15.38 -4.08
C GLU A 141 4.43 16.59 -5.02
N VAL A 142 3.79 16.42 -6.19
CA VAL A 142 3.75 17.40 -7.27
C VAL A 142 2.67 18.46 -7.04
N ASP A 143 1.52 18.07 -6.51
CA ASP A 143 0.37 18.97 -6.34
C ASP A 143 -0.32 18.69 -4.99
N PRO A 144 0.18 19.20 -3.86
CA PRO A 144 -0.48 19.04 -2.57
C PRO A 144 -1.66 20.03 -2.41
N ILE A 145 -2.79 19.57 -1.86
CA ILE A 145 -3.99 20.38 -1.53
C ILE A 145 -3.64 21.52 -0.59
N MET A 146 -2.76 21.27 0.38
CA MET A 146 -2.16 22.32 1.18
C MET A 146 -0.76 22.59 0.63
N PRO A 147 -0.47 23.80 0.11
CA PRO A 147 0.89 24.13 -0.28
C PRO A 147 1.79 23.88 0.93
N LYS A 148 2.85 23.07 0.73
CA LYS A 148 3.93 22.95 1.72
C LYS A 148 4.30 24.38 2.09
N SER A 149 4.11 24.73 3.37
CA SER A 149 4.42 26.01 4.01
C SER A 149 4.84 27.12 3.05
N ARG A 150 4.06 28.21 3.03
CA ARG A 150 4.38 29.56 2.57
C ARG A 150 5.65 30.13 3.27
N SER A 151 6.76 29.41 3.17
CA SER A 151 8.10 29.73 3.65
C SER A 151 9.12 29.72 2.51
N ASP A 152 8.73 29.25 1.32
CA ASP A 152 9.33 29.74 0.06
C ASP A 152 8.77 31.15 -0.20
N ASN A 153 9.02 32.05 0.76
CA ASN A 153 8.98 33.48 0.59
C ASN A 153 10.05 33.79 -0.46
N PHE A 154 9.66 33.73 -1.73
CA PHE A 154 10.23 34.63 -2.71
C PHE A 154 9.95 36.03 -2.16
N VAL A 155 10.95 36.58 -1.47
CA VAL A 155 11.09 38.01 -1.27
C VAL A 155 11.07 38.60 -2.68
N ARG A 156 9.91 39.08 -3.12
CA ARG A 156 9.89 40.06 -4.20
C ARG A 156 10.61 41.26 -3.62
N PHE A 157 11.83 41.48 -4.07
CA PHE A 157 12.46 42.79 -3.89
C PHE A 157 11.61 43.76 -4.69
N ASP A 158 10.69 44.44 -4.00
CA ASP A 158 10.06 45.62 -4.55
C ASP A 158 11.18 46.66 -4.70
N ASN A 159 11.66 46.84 -5.93
CA ASN A 159 12.49 47.97 -6.31
C ASN A 159 11.61 49.23 -6.37
N THR A 160 10.94 49.57 -5.27
CA THR A 160 10.44 50.92 -5.02
C THR A 160 11.55 51.72 -4.33
N GLN A 161 12.67 51.88 -5.03
CA GLN A 161 13.47 53.09 -4.89
C GLN A 161 12.76 54.23 -5.63
N THR A 162 11.66 54.68 -5.04
CA THR A 162 11.16 56.03 -5.24
C THR A 162 11.06 56.63 -3.86
N ASN A 163 12.05 57.44 -3.50
CA ASN A 163 11.87 58.88 -3.27
C ASN A 163 13.20 59.44 -2.73
N THR A 164 13.85 60.36 -3.46
CA THR A 164 13.67 61.81 -3.29
C THR A 164 14.27 62.32 -1.98
N GLU A 165 15.59 62.53 -1.97
CA GLU A 165 16.27 63.56 -1.18
C GLU A 165 17.34 64.14 -2.13
N ALA A 166 17.01 65.24 -2.81
CA ALA A 166 17.40 66.62 -2.49
C ALA A 166 18.68 67.03 -3.24
#